data_AF-A0A1L2BW13-F1
#
_entry.id   AF-A0A1L2BW13-F1
#
_cell.length_a   1.000
_cell.length_b   1.000
_cell.length_c   1.000
_cell.angle_alpha   90.00
_cell.angle_beta   90.00
_cell.angle_gamma   90.00
#
_symmetry.space_group_name_H-M   'P 1'
#
loop_
_entity.id
_entity.type
_entity.pdbx_description
1 polymer ?
#
loop_
_entity_poly.entity_id
_entity_poly.type
_entity_poly.pdbx_seq_one_letter_code
_entity_poly.pdbx_strand_id
1 'polypeptide(L)'
;SFDSYMIPTGSLQWGGFRLLDVDNRFVVPYMVPMRVMVSSYDVIHSWAIPSASVKVDAVAGRVNQVGLNFFGPGVVYGQCSELCGVNHSFMPICGEVVSCEAYALWLLPKNCPGGKGVLAYCREWGYMLLNGCSRGAVWFGSLYLGWWKIFGYYFMYMPVKWTVDKSVGVVTGSVSSCCNFLEWTWLLLKSPTEACSLAVNKVDSWIECAVTTIVIKPAMATWSAIGTIGSVIGKTGRGIMSLIEAAIGEMGGPDETHTKRVVCEEVRVQLVRLYRVLVYRYRED
;
A
#
# COMPACT_ATOMS: atom_id res chain seq x y z
N SER A 1 25.85 -22.02 4.41
CA SER A 1 26.54 -22.99 5.28
C SER A 1 28.02 -22.82 5.06
N PHE A 2 28.83 -22.90 6.10
CA PHE A 2 30.30 -22.85 6.03
C PHE A 2 30.89 -23.66 7.18
N ASP A 3 32.13 -24.11 7.00
CA ASP A 3 32.92 -24.78 8.04
C ASP A 3 33.87 -23.78 8.69
N SER A 4 34.20 -24.01 9.96
CA SER A 4 35.09 -23.15 10.75
C SER A 4 36.22 -24.01 11.32
N TYR A 5 37.45 -23.73 10.90
CA TYR A 5 38.66 -24.45 11.29
C TYR A 5 39.66 -23.51 11.98
N MET A 6 40.39 -24.06 12.96
CA MET A 6 41.46 -23.34 13.63
C MET A 6 42.56 -22.94 12.65
N ILE A 7 43.00 -21.68 12.72
CA ILE A 7 44.13 -21.22 11.92
C ILE A 7 45.43 -21.81 12.51
N PRO A 8 46.26 -22.50 11.70
CA PRO A 8 47.57 -22.98 12.15
C PRO A 8 48.48 -21.84 12.61
N THR A 9 49.30 -22.09 13.63
CA THR A 9 50.22 -21.09 14.20
C THR A 9 51.14 -20.43 13.16
N GLY A 10 51.54 -21.16 12.12
CA GLY A 10 52.40 -20.63 11.05
C GLY A 10 51.72 -19.67 10.09
N SER A 11 50.38 -19.66 10.01
CA SER A 11 49.58 -18.79 9.14
C SER A 11 48.81 -17.72 9.92
N LEU A 12 49.04 -17.63 11.23
CA LEU A 12 48.39 -16.65 12.09
C LEU A 12 48.89 -15.24 11.76
N GLN A 13 47.96 -14.31 11.58
CA GLN A 13 48.31 -12.91 11.37
C GLN A 13 48.80 -12.26 12.68
N TRP A 14 49.55 -11.17 12.54
CA TRP A 14 50.07 -10.44 13.69
C TRP A 14 48.92 -9.91 14.55
N GLY A 15 48.94 -10.23 15.85
CA GLY A 15 47.87 -9.88 16.80
C GLY A 15 46.75 -10.92 16.93
N GLY A 16 46.78 -12.02 16.17
CA GLY A 16 45.82 -13.12 16.35
C GLY A 16 46.12 -14.01 17.57
N PHE A 17 45.10 -14.71 18.06
CA PHE A 17 45.18 -15.57 19.22
C PHE A 17 45.42 -17.04 18.84
N ARG A 18 46.55 -17.58 19.30
CA ARG A 18 46.91 -18.99 19.12
C ARG A 18 45.84 -19.90 19.72
N LEU A 19 45.43 -20.92 18.97
CA LEU A 19 44.39 -21.92 19.32
C LEU A 19 42.95 -21.40 19.43
N LEU A 20 42.71 -20.11 19.17
CA LEU A 20 41.38 -19.51 19.32
C LEU A 20 40.85 -18.93 18.01
N ASP A 21 41.72 -18.36 17.17
CA ASP A 21 41.29 -17.84 15.88
C ASP A 21 40.98 -18.94 14.86
N VAL A 22 39.96 -18.68 14.05
CA VAL A 22 39.42 -19.55 13.01
C VAL A 22 39.41 -18.84 11.66
N ASP A 23 39.35 -19.61 10.58
CA ASP A 23 39.24 -19.10 9.22
C ASP A 23 37.90 -18.36 8.96
N ASN A 24 36.78 -18.97 9.36
CA ASN A 24 35.44 -18.43 9.19
C ASN A 24 34.77 -18.27 10.54
N ARG A 25 34.63 -17.02 10.99
CA ARG A 25 33.89 -16.68 12.22
C ARG A 25 32.40 -16.69 11.96
N PHE A 26 31.60 -17.13 12.94
CA PHE A 26 30.16 -16.91 12.86
C PHE A 26 29.85 -15.45 13.20
N VAL A 27 28.91 -14.83 12.48
CA VAL A 27 28.56 -13.42 12.69
C VAL A 27 27.14 -13.34 13.23
N VAL A 28 26.92 -12.50 14.23
CA VAL A 28 25.62 -12.32 14.88
C VAL A 28 25.36 -10.86 15.29
N PRO A 29 24.11 -10.41 15.33
CA PRO A 29 23.78 -9.07 15.83
C PRO A 29 23.79 -8.97 17.36
N TYR A 30 24.22 -7.83 17.93
CA TYR A 30 24.01 -7.52 19.35
C TYR A 30 22.57 -7.04 19.64
N MET A 31 22.12 -7.17 20.89
CA MET A 31 20.79 -6.82 21.42
C MET A 31 19.62 -7.53 20.74
N VAL A 32 19.86 -8.66 20.08
CA VAL A 32 18.81 -9.48 19.46
C VAL A 32 18.79 -10.85 20.16
N PRO A 33 17.63 -11.27 20.72
CA PRO A 33 17.50 -12.61 21.27
C PRO A 33 17.55 -13.64 20.14
N MET A 34 18.56 -14.50 20.18
CA MET A 34 18.81 -15.54 19.20
C MET A 34 18.58 -16.92 19.81
N ARG A 35 18.36 -17.89 18.95
CA ARG A 35 18.22 -19.30 19.30
C ARG A 35 19.27 -20.09 18.53
N VAL A 36 20.14 -20.77 19.26
CA VAL A 36 21.15 -21.66 18.69
C VAL A 36 20.69 -23.09 18.85
N MET A 37 20.79 -23.87 17.78
CA MET A 37 20.56 -25.32 17.78
C MET A 37 21.90 -26.03 17.60
N VAL A 38 22.22 -26.93 18.52
CA VAL A 38 23.51 -27.61 18.61
C VAL A 38 23.30 -29.12 18.53
N SER A 39 24.04 -29.78 17.64
CA SER A 39 24.03 -31.24 17.44
C SER A 39 25.41 -31.66 16.93
N SER A 40 25.72 -32.95 17.03
CA SER A 40 26.91 -33.53 16.41
C SER A 40 26.56 -34.52 15.30
N TYR A 41 27.50 -34.77 14.40
CA TYR A 41 27.40 -35.81 13.37
C TYR A 41 28.19 -37.09 13.74
N ASP A 42 29.26 -36.97 14.53
CA ASP A 42 30.19 -38.06 14.84
C ASP A 42 30.14 -38.48 16.32
N VAL A 43 30.94 -37.85 17.19
CA VAL A 43 31.06 -38.10 18.62
C VAL A 43 30.46 -36.94 19.41
N ILE A 44 30.46 -37.01 20.73
CA ILE A 44 29.97 -35.91 21.56
C ILE A 44 31.01 -34.78 21.53
N HIS A 45 30.53 -33.56 21.32
CA HIS A 45 31.28 -32.31 21.53
C HIS A 45 30.52 -31.42 22.50
N SER A 46 31.05 -30.25 22.84
CA SER A 46 30.30 -29.26 23.61
C SER A 46 30.61 -27.85 23.13
N TRP A 47 29.57 -27.14 22.69
CA TRP A 47 29.65 -25.79 22.18
C TRP A 47 29.60 -24.81 23.36
N ALA A 48 30.73 -24.17 23.65
CA ALA A 48 30.86 -23.30 24.81
C ALA A 48 31.45 -21.93 24.43
N ILE A 49 30.80 -20.87 24.90
CA ILE A 49 31.27 -19.49 24.82
C ILE A 49 31.24 -18.91 26.24
N PRO A 50 32.38 -18.92 26.96
CA PRO A 50 32.43 -18.49 28.36
C PRO A 50 31.94 -17.06 28.60
N SER A 51 32.25 -16.12 27.70
CA SER A 51 31.80 -14.72 27.80
C SER A 51 30.29 -14.55 27.70
N ALA A 52 29.60 -15.49 27.05
CA ALA A 52 28.15 -15.55 26.98
C ALA A 52 27.52 -16.42 28.10
N SER A 53 28.35 -17.04 28.96
CA SER A 53 27.92 -18.04 29.95
C SER A 53 27.10 -19.19 29.36
N VAL A 54 27.42 -19.58 28.11
CA VAL A 54 26.74 -20.69 27.42
C VAL A 54 27.70 -21.88 27.29
N LYS A 55 27.20 -23.06 27.66
CA LYS A 55 27.79 -24.36 27.35
C LYS A 55 26.66 -25.34 27.03
N VAL A 56 26.71 -25.97 25.87
CA VAL A 56 25.69 -26.93 25.42
C VAL A 56 26.35 -28.09 24.70
N ASP A 57 26.03 -29.30 25.12
CA ASP A 57 26.58 -30.50 24.49
C ASP A 57 25.96 -30.74 23.11
N ALA A 58 26.82 -31.08 22.16
CA ALA A 58 26.48 -31.50 20.82
C ALA A 58 26.48 -33.03 20.79
N VAL A 59 25.30 -33.65 20.82
CA VAL A 59 25.16 -35.11 20.91
C VAL A 59 24.62 -35.64 19.58
N ALA A 60 25.24 -36.67 19.03
CA ALA A 60 24.76 -37.29 17.80
C ALA A 60 23.32 -37.84 17.97
N GLY A 61 22.43 -37.49 17.03
CA GLY A 61 21.02 -37.88 17.08
C GLY A 61 20.15 -37.05 18.03
N ARG A 62 20.67 -35.98 18.66
CA ARG A 62 19.89 -35.04 19.48
C ARG A 62 20.22 -33.59 19.12
N VAL A 63 19.19 -32.79 18.88
CA VAL A 63 19.32 -31.34 18.68
C VAL A 63 18.98 -30.63 19.99
N ASN A 64 20.00 -30.07 20.64
CA ASN A 64 19.82 -29.23 21.83
C ASN A 64 19.61 -27.77 21.41
N GLN A 65 18.80 -27.03 22.16
CA GLN A 65 18.49 -25.62 21.88
C GLN A 65 18.91 -24.73 23.06
N VAL A 66 19.50 -23.57 22.76
CA VAL A 66 19.83 -22.55 23.77
C VAL A 66 19.50 -21.14 23.27
N GLY A 67 19.09 -20.27 24.18
CA GLY A 67 18.93 -18.85 23.91
C GLY A 67 20.28 -18.13 24.01
N LEU A 68 20.59 -17.25 23.07
CA LEU A 68 21.82 -16.48 23.03
C LEU A 68 21.49 -15.00 22.85
N ASN A 69 22.12 -14.14 23.65
CA ASN A 69 21.98 -12.68 23.52
C ASN A 69 23.30 -12.01 23.90
N PHE A 70 23.76 -11.07 23.08
CA PHE A 70 24.96 -10.27 23.34
C PHE A 70 24.58 -8.82 23.57
N PHE A 71 25.11 -8.19 24.61
CA PHE A 71 24.75 -6.81 24.98
C PHE A 71 25.62 -5.74 24.32
N GLY A 72 26.68 -6.12 23.62
CA GLY A 72 27.57 -5.18 22.95
C GLY A 72 28.34 -5.82 21.80
N PRO A 73 28.94 -5.00 20.91
CA PRO A 73 29.75 -5.48 19.81
C PRO A 73 31.10 -6.02 20.29
N GLY A 74 31.70 -6.93 19.53
CA GLY A 74 33.02 -7.48 19.83
C GLY A 74 33.26 -8.86 19.24
N VAL A 75 34.44 -9.41 19.49
CA VAL A 75 34.77 -10.80 19.13
C VAL A 75 34.66 -11.68 20.36
N VAL A 76 33.96 -12.80 20.22
CA VAL A 76 33.76 -13.79 21.29
C VAL A 76 34.46 -15.09 20.93
N TYR A 77 35.06 -15.70 21.94
CA TYR A 77 35.84 -16.92 21.80
C TYR A 77 35.30 -18.03 22.70
N GLY A 78 35.52 -19.26 22.26
CA GLY A 78 35.12 -20.48 22.92
C GLY A 78 35.98 -21.65 22.48
N GLN A 79 35.87 -22.77 23.18
CA GLN A 79 36.51 -24.03 22.81
C GLN A 79 35.57 -25.20 23.08
N CYS A 80 35.80 -26.30 22.37
CA CYS A 80 35.11 -27.55 22.65
C CYS A 80 35.32 -27.93 24.13
N SER A 81 34.21 -28.20 24.83
CA SER A 81 34.21 -28.42 26.28
C SER A 81 33.81 -29.85 26.69
N GLU A 82 33.87 -30.80 25.75
CA GLU A 82 33.66 -32.23 25.96
C GLU A 82 34.65 -33.04 25.14
N LEU A 83 35.31 -34.04 25.74
CA LEU A 83 36.42 -34.77 25.13
C LEU A 83 35.97 -35.51 23.86
N CYS A 84 36.50 -35.11 22.70
CA CYS A 84 36.07 -35.61 21.39
C CYS A 84 37.19 -36.27 20.55
N GLY A 85 38.33 -36.59 21.16
CA GLY A 85 39.45 -37.30 20.52
C GLY A 85 40.75 -36.50 20.46
N VAL A 86 41.66 -36.89 19.54
CA VAL A 86 43.04 -36.38 19.48
C VAL A 86 43.10 -34.86 19.27
N ASN A 87 42.17 -34.32 18.47
CA ASN A 87 42.13 -32.89 18.15
C ASN A 87 41.16 -32.09 19.01
N HIS A 88 40.76 -32.62 20.17
CA HIS A 88 39.80 -31.97 21.07
C HIS A 88 40.18 -30.52 21.41
N SER A 89 41.47 -30.26 21.66
CA SER A 89 41.97 -28.92 22.00
C SER A 89 42.15 -27.96 20.80
N PHE A 90 41.87 -28.43 19.58
CA PHE A 90 42.20 -27.73 18.33
C PHE A 90 40.97 -27.40 17.47
N MET A 91 39.79 -27.33 18.10
CA MET A 91 38.53 -26.94 17.47
C MET A 91 37.86 -25.79 18.25
N PRO A 92 38.41 -24.56 18.14
CA PRO A 92 37.85 -23.41 18.82
C PRO A 92 36.58 -22.91 18.14
N ILE A 93 35.86 -22.07 18.87
CA ILE A 93 34.68 -21.35 18.44
C ILE A 93 35.06 -19.87 18.45
N CYS A 94 34.85 -19.18 17.34
CA CYS A 94 35.07 -17.73 17.27
C CYS A 94 33.93 -17.07 16.50
N GLY A 95 33.40 -15.99 17.07
CA GLY A 95 32.29 -15.26 16.50
C GLY A 95 32.45 -13.75 16.63
N GLU A 96 31.84 -13.03 15.69
CA GLU A 96 31.79 -11.58 15.67
C GLU A 96 30.38 -11.11 15.98
N VAL A 97 30.28 -10.30 17.01
CA VAL A 97 29.06 -9.61 17.39
C VAL A 97 29.09 -8.22 16.80
N VAL A 98 28.18 -7.96 15.85
CA VAL A 98 28.15 -6.74 15.04
C VAL A 98 26.79 -6.05 15.17
N SER A 99 26.65 -4.84 14.61
CA SER A 99 25.34 -4.17 14.57
C SER A 99 24.38 -4.87 13.62
N CYS A 100 23.07 -4.63 13.79
CA CYS A 100 22.06 -5.19 12.90
C CYS A 100 22.29 -4.79 11.43
N GLU A 101 22.79 -3.58 11.17
CA GLU A 101 23.12 -3.11 9.82
C GLU A 101 24.30 -3.87 9.24
N ALA A 102 25.38 -4.03 10.00
CA ALA A 102 26.56 -4.78 9.58
C ALA A 102 26.23 -6.26 9.35
N TYR A 103 25.40 -6.85 10.22
CA TYR A 103 24.90 -8.22 10.05
C TYR A 103 24.07 -8.37 8.77
N ALA A 104 23.18 -7.42 8.49
CA ALA A 104 22.38 -7.43 7.25
C ALA A 104 23.27 -7.32 6.01
N LEU A 105 24.30 -6.46 6.02
CA LEU A 105 25.27 -6.36 4.94
C LEU A 105 26.09 -7.64 4.77
N TRP A 106 26.45 -8.31 5.87
CA TRP A 106 27.19 -9.57 5.84
C TRP A 106 26.37 -10.73 5.27
N LEU A 107 25.05 -10.75 5.53
CA LEU A 107 24.14 -11.75 4.97
C LEU A 107 24.00 -11.65 3.44
N LEU A 108 24.22 -10.46 2.87
CA LEU A 108 24.17 -10.27 1.43
C LEU A 108 25.37 -10.95 0.76
N PRO A 109 25.16 -11.67 -0.36
CA PRO A 109 26.27 -12.29 -1.07
C PRO A 109 27.27 -11.21 -1.53
N LYS A 110 28.57 -11.47 -1.39
CA LYS A 110 29.65 -10.56 -1.82
C LYS A 110 29.57 -10.16 -3.31
N ASN A 111 28.83 -10.91 -4.12
CA ASN A 111 28.56 -10.67 -5.54
C ASN A 111 27.15 -10.13 -5.82
N CYS A 112 26.43 -9.61 -4.81
CA CYS A 112 25.20 -8.89 -5.12
C CYS A 112 25.57 -7.65 -5.97
N PRO A 113 24.80 -7.32 -7.02
CA PRO A 113 25.00 -6.09 -7.79
C PRO A 113 24.60 -4.83 -6.99
N GLY A 114 24.83 -4.84 -5.68
CA GLY A 114 24.70 -3.74 -4.73
C GLY A 114 26.01 -2.99 -4.48
N GLY A 115 27.08 -3.31 -5.22
CA GLY A 115 28.25 -2.44 -5.38
C GLY A 115 27.97 -1.19 -6.24
N LYS A 116 26.72 -0.77 -6.34
CA LYS A 116 26.34 0.52 -6.92
C LYS A 116 26.54 1.55 -5.81
N GLY A 117 27.64 2.31 -5.87
CA GLY A 117 27.93 3.37 -4.91
C GLY A 117 26.74 4.33 -4.71
N VAL A 118 26.71 5.04 -3.58
CA VAL A 118 25.60 5.94 -3.14
C VAL A 118 24.94 6.73 -4.28
N LEU A 119 25.73 7.21 -5.24
CA LEU A 119 25.28 7.91 -6.45
C LEU A 119 24.29 7.14 -7.35
N ALA A 120 24.45 5.83 -7.49
CA ALA A 120 23.57 5.00 -8.29
C ALA A 120 22.25 4.67 -7.55
N TYR A 121 22.29 4.57 -6.22
CA TYR A 121 21.08 4.54 -5.38
C TYR A 121 20.32 5.87 -5.47
N CYS A 122 21.01 7.02 -5.36
CA CYS A 122 20.40 8.34 -5.52
C CYS A 122 19.79 8.56 -6.92
N ARG A 123 20.37 7.96 -7.97
CA ARG A 123 19.85 8.08 -9.34
C ARG A 123 18.56 7.26 -9.52
N GLU A 124 18.53 6.01 -9.06
CA GLU A 124 17.33 5.17 -9.14
C GLU A 124 16.20 5.72 -8.23
N TRP A 125 16.52 6.12 -7.00
CA TRP A 125 15.56 6.77 -6.10
C TRP A 125 15.10 8.14 -6.62
N GLY A 126 15.98 8.89 -7.28
CA GLY A 126 15.64 10.17 -7.90
C GLY A 126 14.61 10.03 -9.02
N TYR A 127 14.79 9.06 -9.92
CA TYR A 127 13.80 8.74 -10.96
C TYR A 127 12.49 8.21 -10.37
N MET A 128 12.54 7.45 -9.27
CA MET A 128 11.36 6.92 -8.58
C MET A 128 10.56 8.03 -7.87
N LEU A 129 11.23 8.92 -7.13
CA LEU A 129 10.60 10.09 -6.49
C LEU A 129 9.98 11.03 -7.53
N LEU A 130 10.65 11.27 -8.67
CA LEU A 130 10.09 12.07 -9.75
C LEU A 130 8.83 11.44 -10.37
N ASN A 131 8.79 10.11 -10.50
CA ASN A 131 7.61 9.40 -11.01
C ASN A 131 6.46 9.37 -10.00
N GLY A 132 6.74 9.18 -8.70
CA GLY A 132 5.74 9.28 -7.64
C GLY A 132 5.16 10.69 -7.51
N CYS A 133 6.02 11.71 -7.46
CA CYS A 133 5.62 13.12 -7.40
C CYS A 133 4.87 13.57 -8.67
N SER A 134 5.27 13.13 -9.86
CA SER A 134 4.55 13.47 -11.10
C SER A 134 3.18 12.81 -11.17
N ARG A 135 3.04 11.54 -10.76
CA ARG A 135 1.73 10.86 -10.66
C ARG A 135 0.83 11.53 -9.61
N GLY A 136 1.40 11.91 -8.46
CA GLY A 136 0.70 12.69 -7.44
C GLY A 136 0.23 14.05 -7.99
N ALA A 137 1.12 14.79 -8.67
CA ALA A 137 0.79 16.10 -9.26
C ALA A 137 -0.31 16.00 -10.33
N VAL A 138 -0.26 14.99 -11.20
CA VAL A 138 -1.31 14.74 -12.21
C VAL A 138 -2.64 14.40 -11.53
N TRP A 139 -2.62 13.63 -10.43
CA TRP A 139 -3.83 13.28 -9.70
C TRP A 139 -4.46 14.48 -8.97
N PHE A 140 -3.67 15.25 -8.22
CA PHE A 140 -4.13 16.49 -7.58
C PHE A 140 -4.61 17.51 -8.62
N GLY A 141 -3.91 17.64 -9.75
CA GLY A 141 -4.35 18.48 -10.87
C GLY A 141 -5.69 18.04 -11.46
N SER A 142 -5.92 16.72 -11.60
CA SER A 142 -7.19 16.17 -12.07
C SER A 142 -8.36 16.43 -11.11
N LEU A 143 -8.11 16.33 -9.79
CA LEU A 143 -9.10 16.67 -8.77
C LEU A 143 -9.45 18.16 -8.79
N TYR A 144 -8.44 19.03 -8.90
CA TYR A 144 -8.62 20.48 -8.94
C TYR A 144 -9.40 20.93 -10.20
N LEU A 145 -9.04 20.43 -11.38
CA LEU A 145 -9.79 20.70 -12.62
C LEU A 145 -11.21 20.10 -12.57
N GLY A 146 -11.36 18.93 -11.96
CA GLY A 146 -12.67 18.31 -11.72
C GLY A 146 -13.56 19.18 -10.82
N TRP A 147 -13.00 19.74 -9.75
CA TRP A 147 -13.70 20.66 -8.85
C TRP A 147 -14.21 21.89 -9.59
N TRP A 148 -13.37 22.55 -10.41
CA TRP A 148 -13.78 23.70 -11.21
C TRP A 148 -14.89 23.38 -12.21
N LYS A 149 -14.86 22.18 -12.81
CA LYS A 149 -15.92 21.73 -13.72
C LYS A 149 -17.26 21.54 -12.99
N ILE A 150 -17.24 20.96 -11.80
CA ILE A 150 -18.44 20.77 -10.96
C ILE A 150 -18.95 22.14 -10.48
N PHE A 151 -18.07 22.97 -9.95
CA PHE A 151 -18.40 24.31 -9.48
C PHE A 151 -19.01 25.17 -10.60
N GLY A 152 -18.34 25.28 -11.74
CA GLY A 152 -18.84 26.06 -12.88
C GLY A 152 -20.18 25.54 -13.42
N TYR A 153 -20.38 24.22 -13.46
CA TYR A 153 -21.64 23.65 -13.95
C TYR A 153 -22.80 23.84 -12.97
N TYR A 154 -22.61 23.49 -11.68
CA TYR A 154 -23.70 23.48 -10.70
C TYR A 154 -23.91 24.80 -9.97
N PHE A 155 -22.87 25.60 -9.74
CA PHE A 155 -22.99 26.89 -9.05
C PHE A 155 -23.15 28.07 -9.99
N MET A 156 -22.69 27.98 -11.25
CA MET A 156 -22.84 29.09 -12.21
C MET A 156 -23.83 28.79 -13.32
N TYR A 157 -23.63 27.72 -14.09
CA TYR A 157 -24.45 27.44 -15.26
C TYR A 157 -25.88 26.99 -14.92
N MET A 158 -26.04 26.01 -14.02
CA MET A 158 -27.35 25.45 -13.64
C MET A 158 -28.31 26.50 -13.09
N PRO A 159 -27.90 27.39 -12.14
CA PRO A 159 -28.79 28.41 -11.61
C PRO A 159 -29.24 29.39 -12.69
N VAL A 160 -28.31 29.88 -13.52
CA VAL A 160 -28.63 30.80 -14.62
C VAL A 160 -29.57 30.15 -15.63
N LYS A 161 -29.27 28.93 -16.07
CA LYS A 161 -30.14 28.17 -16.97
C LYS A 161 -31.54 28.00 -16.38
N TRP A 162 -31.63 27.62 -15.11
CA TRP A 162 -32.91 27.39 -14.46
C TRP A 162 -33.71 28.68 -14.30
N THR A 163 -33.07 29.80 -13.94
CA THR A 163 -33.73 31.12 -13.87
C THR A 163 -34.23 31.59 -15.24
N VAL A 164 -33.45 31.38 -16.31
CA VAL A 164 -33.85 31.75 -17.67
C VAL A 164 -34.97 30.84 -18.18
N ASP A 165 -34.82 29.53 -18.09
CA ASP A 165 -35.84 28.56 -18.55
C ASP A 165 -37.16 28.74 -17.79
N LYS A 166 -37.11 29.05 -16.49
CA LYS A 166 -38.30 29.33 -15.69
C LYS A 166 -38.94 30.66 -16.02
N SER A 167 -38.16 31.72 -16.20
CA SER A 167 -38.72 33.03 -16.55
C SER A 167 -39.38 33.00 -17.94
N VAL A 168 -38.75 32.37 -18.93
CA VAL A 168 -39.33 32.14 -20.26
C VAL A 168 -40.59 31.25 -20.16
N GLY A 169 -40.53 30.17 -19.37
CA GLY A 169 -41.68 29.29 -19.13
C GLY A 169 -42.89 30.00 -18.50
N VAL A 170 -42.65 30.88 -17.52
CA VAL A 170 -43.73 31.67 -16.90
C VAL A 170 -44.32 32.65 -17.90
N VAL A 171 -43.49 33.41 -18.65
CA VAL A 171 -43.98 34.39 -19.63
C VAL A 171 -44.78 33.71 -20.74
N THR A 172 -44.25 32.63 -21.32
CA THR A 172 -44.95 31.86 -22.37
C THR A 172 -46.23 31.21 -21.84
N GLY A 173 -46.21 30.69 -20.61
CA GLY A 173 -47.39 30.14 -19.94
C GLY A 173 -48.47 31.19 -19.66
N SER A 174 -48.09 32.39 -19.23
CA SER A 174 -49.01 33.51 -19.01
C SER A 174 -49.63 33.97 -20.33
N VAL A 175 -48.84 34.16 -21.38
CA VAL A 175 -49.35 34.54 -22.71
C VAL A 175 -50.29 33.47 -23.27
N SER A 176 -49.92 32.20 -23.19
CA SER A 176 -50.79 31.10 -23.63
C SER A 176 -52.09 31.06 -22.82
N SER A 177 -52.04 31.26 -21.50
CA SER A 177 -53.24 31.29 -20.65
C SER A 177 -54.18 32.43 -21.03
N CYS A 178 -53.64 33.62 -21.35
CA CYS A 178 -54.43 34.73 -21.85
C CYS A 178 -55.09 34.42 -23.20
N CYS A 179 -54.35 33.85 -24.16
CA CYS A 179 -54.90 33.46 -25.46
C CYS A 179 -55.99 32.38 -25.33
N ASN A 180 -55.75 31.36 -24.50
CA ASN A 180 -56.72 30.28 -24.25
C ASN A 180 -57.98 30.82 -23.54
N PHE A 181 -57.84 31.80 -22.63
CA PHE A 181 -58.98 32.44 -22.00
C PHE A 181 -59.83 33.19 -23.03
N LEU A 182 -59.19 33.92 -23.95
CA LEU A 182 -59.89 34.59 -25.04
C LEU A 182 -60.59 33.58 -25.96
N GLU A 183 -59.91 32.50 -26.36
CA GLU A 183 -60.49 31.42 -27.19
C GLU A 183 -61.66 30.72 -26.48
N TRP A 184 -61.52 30.44 -25.19
CA TRP A 184 -62.58 29.87 -24.38
C TRP A 184 -63.77 30.82 -24.26
N THR A 185 -63.56 32.12 -24.00
CA THR A 185 -64.65 33.11 -23.95
C THR A 185 -65.38 33.25 -25.28
N TRP A 186 -64.64 33.16 -26.40
CA TRP A 186 -65.20 33.17 -27.74
C TRP A 186 -66.04 31.92 -28.02
N LEU A 187 -65.55 30.73 -27.65
CA LEU A 187 -66.28 29.47 -27.79
C LEU A 187 -67.50 29.41 -26.88
N LEU A 188 -67.42 29.93 -25.66
CA LEU A 188 -68.55 30.00 -24.72
C LEU A 188 -69.75 30.75 -25.32
N LEU A 189 -69.49 31.80 -26.10
CA LEU A 189 -70.51 32.60 -26.79
C LEU A 189 -71.12 31.87 -28.01
N LYS A 190 -70.44 30.86 -28.57
CA LYS A 190 -70.84 30.14 -29.78
C LYS A 190 -71.45 28.76 -29.51
N SER A 191 -70.86 27.99 -28.59
CA SER A 191 -71.19 26.60 -28.27
C SER A 191 -70.71 26.24 -26.84
N PRO A 192 -71.61 26.19 -25.83
CA PRO A 192 -71.22 25.94 -24.44
C PRO A 192 -70.56 24.56 -24.21
N THR A 193 -70.93 23.56 -25.01
CA THR A 193 -70.43 22.18 -24.88
C THR A 193 -68.96 22.05 -25.29
N GLU A 194 -68.52 22.78 -26.32
CA GLU A 194 -67.13 22.80 -26.79
C GLU A 194 -66.23 23.60 -25.85
N ALA A 195 -66.77 24.66 -25.23
CA ALA A 195 -66.05 25.42 -24.20
C ALA A 195 -65.74 24.56 -22.95
N CYS A 196 -66.67 23.69 -22.54
CA CYS A 196 -66.45 22.77 -21.43
C CYS A 196 -65.39 21.71 -21.72
N SER A 197 -65.36 21.13 -22.92
CA SER A 197 -64.35 20.11 -23.28
C SER A 197 -62.94 20.71 -23.37
N LEU A 198 -62.80 21.94 -23.88
CA LEU A 198 -61.54 22.68 -23.91
C LEU A 198 -61.00 22.95 -22.49
N ALA A 199 -61.88 23.34 -21.56
CA ALA A 199 -61.51 23.61 -20.18
C ALA A 199 -60.95 22.37 -19.47
N VAL A 200 -61.60 21.20 -19.65
CA VAL A 200 -61.15 19.94 -19.04
C VAL A 200 -59.76 19.53 -19.56
N ASN A 201 -59.57 19.53 -20.88
CA ASN A 201 -58.27 19.17 -21.48
C ASN A 201 -57.12 20.10 -21.04
N LYS A 202 -57.43 21.35 -20.70
CA LYS A 202 -56.41 22.31 -20.25
C LYS A 202 -56.03 22.13 -18.78
N VAL A 203 -56.98 21.73 -17.93
CA VAL A 203 -56.71 21.36 -16.54
C VAL A 203 -55.76 20.17 -16.47
N ASP A 204 -55.97 19.15 -17.30
CA ASP A 204 -55.06 17.99 -17.38
C ASP A 204 -53.64 18.39 -17.78
N SER A 205 -53.50 19.28 -18.78
CA SER A 205 -52.21 19.85 -19.19
C SER A 205 -51.49 20.61 -18.06
N TRP A 206 -52.24 21.34 -17.22
CA TRP A 206 -51.66 22.05 -16.07
C TRP A 206 -51.18 21.09 -14.98
N ILE A 207 -51.93 20.02 -14.72
CA ILE A 207 -51.54 18.97 -13.77
C ILE A 207 -50.24 18.30 -14.23
N GLU A 208 -50.13 17.94 -15.51
CA GLU A 208 -48.93 17.32 -16.07
C GLU A 208 -47.69 18.25 -15.96
N CYS A 209 -47.87 19.54 -16.23
CA CYS A 209 -46.83 20.56 -16.12
C CYS A 209 -46.39 20.78 -14.65
N ALA A 210 -47.33 20.72 -13.71
CA ALA A 210 -47.05 20.83 -12.28
C ALA A 210 -46.27 19.61 -11.77
N VAL A 211 -46.67 18.39 -12.13
CA VAL A 211 -45.97 17.14 -11.76
C VAL A 211 -44.55 17.11 -12.32
N THR A 212 -44.37 17.44 -13.60
CA THR A 212 -43.03 17.49 -14.22
C THR A 212 -42.13 18.55 -13.56
N THR A 213 -42.67 19.70 -13.19
CA THR A 213 -41.92 20.81 -12.59
C THR A 213 -41.57 20.58 -11.12
N ILE A 214 -42.51 20.10 -10.32
CA ILE A 214 -42.37 19.99 -8.86
C ILE A 214 -41.72 18.66 -8.47
N VAL A 215 -41.98 17.58 -9.21
CA VAL A 215 -41.55 16.24 -8.83
C VAL A 215 -40.42 15.73 -9.72
N ILE A 216 -40.62 15.70 -11.04
CA ILE A 216 -39.68 15.02 -11.96
C ILE A 216 -38.36 15.79 -12.10
N LYS A 217 -38.40 17.11 -12.32
CA LYS A 217 -37.17 17.91 -12.50
C LYS A 217 -36.26 17.94 -11.27
N PRO A 218 -36.76 18.12 -10.03
CA PRO A 218 -35.93 18.01 -8.83
C PRO A 218 -35.35 16.62 -8.64
N ALA A 219 -36.15 15.56 -8.88
CA ALA A 219 -35.68 14.17 -8.79
C ALA A 219 -34.52 13.88 -9.77
N MET A 220 -34.61 14.36 -11.01
CA MET A 220 -33.53 14.23 -12.00
C MET A 220 -32.27 15.00 -11.58
N ALA A 221 -32.42 16.18 -10.97
CA ALA A 221 -31.28 16.96 -10.47
C ALA A 221 -30.58 16.24 -9.31
N THR A 222 -31.34 15.66 -8.37
CA THR A 222 -30.77 14.83 -7.30
C THR A 222 -30.04 13.60 -7.85
N TRP A 223 -30.60 12.93 -8.86
CA TRP A 223 -29.96 11.78 -9.49
C TRP A 223 -28.64 12.14 -10.18
N SER A 224 -28.60 13.29 -10.85
CA SER A 224 -27.38 13.82 -11.47
C SER A 224 -26.30 14.16 -10.43
N ALA A 225 -26.69 14.71 -9.27
CA ALA A 225 -25.78 14.98 -8.17
C ALA A 225 -25.17 13.70 -7.59
N ILE A 226 -25.99 12.65 -7.38
CA ILE A 226 -25.53 11.33 -6.91
C ILE A 226 -24.50 10.74 -7.90
N GLY A 227 -24.79 10.77 -9.20
CA GLY A 227 -23.85 10.30 -10.22
C GLY A 227 -22.52 11.07 -10.24
N THR A 228 -22.57 12.37 -9.95
CA THR A 228 -21.36 13.21 -9.84
C THR A 228 -20.52 12.82 -8.63
N ILE A 229 -21.15 12.60 -7.47
CA ILE A 229 -20.48 12.13 -6.24
C ILE A 229 -19.85 10.74 -6.47
N GLY A 230 -20.58 9.81 -7.07
CA GLY A 230 -20.04 8.50 -7.44
C GLY A 230 -18.82 8.58 -8.36
N SER A 231 -18.83 9.51 -9.33
CA SER A 231 -17.67 9.76 -10.20
C SER A 231 -16.44 10.25 -9.43
N VAL A 232 -16.64 11.14 -8.44
CA VAL A 232 -15.57 11.66 -7.58
C VAL A 232 -14.99 10.53 -6.72
N ILE A 233 -15.84 9.74 -6.04
CA ILE A 233 -15.41 8.59 -5.23
C ILE A 233 -14.59 7.61 -6.09
N GLY A 234 -15.05 7.30 -7.30
CA GLY A 234 -14.33 6.42 -8.22
C GLY A 234 -12.97 6.96 -8.67
N LYS A 235 -12.85 8.28 -8.89
CA LYS A 235 -11.55 8.92 -9.23
C LYS A 235 -10.60 8.95 -8.04
N THR A 236 -11.11 9.19 -6.84
CA THR A 236 -10.32 9.15 -5.60
C THR A 236 -9.80 7.74 -5.34
N GLY A 237 -10.67 6.72 -5.44
CA GLY A 237 -10.27 5.32 -5.28
C GLY A 237 -9.20 4.87 -6.27
N ARG A 238 -9.32 5.24 -7.56
CA ARG A 238 -8.29 4.93 -8.56
C ARG A 238 -6.95 5.62 -8.29
N GLY A 239 -6.97 6.86 -7.78
CA GLY A 239 -5.74 7.56 -7.41
C GLY A 239 -5.04 6.97 -6.19
N ILE A 240 -5.81 6.54 -5.19
CA ILE A 240 -5.26 5.82 -4.03
C ILE A 240 -4.59 4.53 -4.51
N MET A 241 -5.24 3.76 -5.39
CA MET A 241 -4.64 2.53 -5.94
C MET A 241 -3.37 2.81 -6.74
N SER A 242 -3.32 3.88 -7.55
CA SER A 242 -2.11 4.19 -8.33
C SER A 242 -0.93 4.63 -7.46
N LEU A 243 -1.19 5.31 -6.34
CA LEU A 243 -0.16 5.65 -5.34
C LEU A 243 0.34 4.41 -4.62
N ILE A 244 -0.56 3.50 -4.29
CA ILE A 244 -0.22 2.24 -3.62
C ILE A 244 0.56 1.31 -4.55
N GLU A 245 0.17 1.20 -5.82
CA GLU A 245 0.94 0.46 -6.83
C GLU A 245 2.33 1.07 -7.04
N ALA A 246 2.46 2.39 -6.96
CA ALA A 246 3.76 3.06 -6.97
C ALA A 246 4.59 2.66 -5.74
N ALA A 247 4.02 2.69 -4.54
CA ALA A 247 4.69 2.28 -3.30
C ALA A 247 5.07 0.79 -3.27
N ILE A 248 4.23 -0.10 -3.80
CA ILE A 248 4.58 -1.53 -3.98
C ILE A 248 5.70 -1.69 -5.01
N GLY A 249 5.68 -0.91 -6.08
CA GLY A 249 6.78 -0.84 -7.05
C GLY A 249 8.11 -0.38 -6.42
N GLU A 250 8.06 0.54 -5.45
CA GLU A 250 9.23 0.98 -4.66
C GLU A 250 9.75 -0.13 -3.74
N MET A 251 8.87 -0.92 -3.14
CA MET A 251 9.27 -2.11 -2.39
C MET A 251 9.89 -3.18 -3.31
N GLY A 252 9.54 -3.20 -4.60
CA GLY A 252 10.01 -4.13 -5.62
C GLY A 252 11.44 -3.95 -6.14
N GLY A 253 12.37 -3.39 -5.36
CA GLY A 253 13.80 -3.30 -5.73
C GLY A 253 14.43 -4.65 -6.13
N PRO A 254 15.59 -4.65 -6.82
CA PRO A 254 16.10 -5.74 -7.67
C PRO A 254 16.48 -7.06 -6.98
N ASP A 255 16.29 -7.20 -5.67
CA ASP A 255 16.62 -8.42 -4.93
C ASP A 255 15.37 -9.29 -4.72
N GLU A 256 15.30 -10.43 -5.41
CA GLU A 256 14.20 -11.41 -5.35
C GLU A 256 14.42 -12.43 -4.22
N THR A 257 14.28 -12.01 -2.95
CA THR A 257 14.16 -12.98 -1.85
C THR A 257 12.73 -13.52 -1.75
N HIS A 258 12.56 -14.83 -1.50
CA HIS A 258 11.25 -15.48 -1.36
C HIS A 258 10.36 -14.77 -0.34
N THR A 259 10.94 -14.35 0.79
CA THR A 259 10.25 -13.61 1.86
C THR A 259 9.69 -12.27 1.39
N LYS A 260 10.43 -11.55 0.54
CA LYS A 260 10.01 -10.25 -0.01
C LYS A 260 8.86 -10.40 -1.01
N ARG A 261 8.91 -11.44 -1.85
CA ARG A 261 7.79 -11.79 -2.74
C ARG A 261 6.52 -12.12 -1.97
N VAL A 262 6.63 -12.91 -0.90
CA VAL A 262 5.48 -13.25 -0.03
C VAL A 262 4.90 -12.01 0.64
N VAL A 263 5.74 -11.11 1.16
CA VAL A 263 5.27 -9.87 1.82
C VAL A 263 4.61 -8.92 0.81
N CYS A 264 5.20 -8.72 -0.38
CA CYS A 264 4.61 -7.88 -1.41
C CYS A 264 3.29 -8.46 -1.93
N GLU A 265 3.21 -9.77 -2.12
CA GLU A 265 1.99 -10.44 -2.57
C GLU A 265 0.89 -10.38 -1.50
N GLU A 266 1.22 -10.59 -0.23
CA GLU A 266 0.26 -10.48 0.87
C GLU A 266 -0.28 -9.05 0.99
N VAL A 267 0.59 -8.04 0.96
CA VAL A 267 0.19 -6.61 0.99
C VAL A 267 -0.72 -6.29 -0.20
N ARG A 268 -0.36 -6.75 -1.42
CA ARG A 268 -1.17 -6.57 -2.63
C ARG A 268 -2.55 -7.24 -2.50
N VAL A 269 -2.62 -8.47 -1.99
CA VAL A 269 -3.88 -9.20 -1.79
C VAL A 269 -4.78 -8.48 -0.78
N GLN A 270 -4.23 -8.02 0.35
CA GLN A 270 -4.99 -7.29 1.37
C GLN A 270 -5.51 -5.95 0.84
N LEU A 271 -4.74 -5.27 0.00
CA LEU A 271 -5.16 -4.02 -0.65
C LEU A 271 -6.26 -4.22 -1.68
N VAL A 272 -6.18 -5.28 -2.49
CA VAL A 272 -7.27 -5.63 -3.42
C VAL A 272 -8.54 -6.00 -2.65
N ARG A 273 -8.43 -6.68 -1.51
CA ARG A 273 -9.57 -6.97 -0.63
C ARG A 273 -10.17 -5.70 -0.05
N LEU A 274 -9.35 -4.79 0.47
CA LEU A 274 -9.81 -3.48 0.97
C LEU A 274 -10.50 -2.67 -0.13
N TYR A 275 -9.91 -2.60 -1.32
CA TYR A 275 -10.50 -1.92 -2.48
C TYR A 275 -11.85 -2.54 -2.85
N ARG A 276 -11.96 -3.87 -2.89
CA ARG A 276 -13.25 -4.54 -3.12
C ARG A 276 -14.26 -4.19 -2.03
N VAL A 277 -13.89 -4.21 -0.75
CA VAL A 277 -14.79 -3.79 0.34
C VAL A 277 -15.25 -2.34 0.15
N LEU A 278 -14.35 -1.42 -0.17
CA LEU A 278 -14.69 -0.01 -0.40
C LEU A 278 -15.58 0.18 -1.64
N VAL A 279 -15.33 -0.55 -2.73
CA VAL A 279 -16.14 -0.46 -3.95
C VAL A 279 -17.50 -1.13 -3.79
N TYR A 280 -17.57 -2.30 -3.14
CA TYR A 280 -18.83 -3.02 -2.93
C TYR A 280 -19.69 -2.38 -1.84
N ARG A 281 -19.10 -1.75 -0.83
CA ARG A 281 -19.87 -1.04 0.21
C ARG A 281 -20.50 0.27 -0.28
N TYR A 282 -20.05 0.78 -1.44
CA TYR A 282 -20.62 1.96 -2.11
C TYR A 282 -21.36 1.62 -3.41
N ARG A 283 -21.50 0.33 -3.74
CA ARG A 283 -22.48 -0.18 -4.71
C ARG A 283 -23.58 -0.87 -3.91
N GLU A 284 -24.49 -0.08 -3.36
CA GLU A 284 -25.87 -0.58 -3.22
C GLU A 284 -26.54 -0.31 -4.57
N ASP A 285 -26.50 -1.33 -5.43
CA ASP A 285 -27.38 -1.58 -6.58
C ASP A 285 -27.18 -3.05 -7.00
#